data_AF-A0A6F7W4E2-F1
#
_entry.id   AF-A0A6F7W4E2-F1
#
_cell.length_a   1.000
_cell.length_b   1.000
_cell.length_c   1.000
_cell.angle_alpha   90.00
_cell.angle_beta   90.00
_cell.angle_gamma   90.00
#
_symmetry.space_group_name_H-M   'P 1'
#
loop_
_entity.id
_entity.type
_entity.pdbx_description
1 polymer ?
#
loop_
_entity_poly.entity_id
_entity_poly.type
_entity_poly.pdbx_seq_one_letter_code
_entity_poly.pdbx_strand_id
1 'polypeptide(L)'
;AARALTVADAGAVTGEPFTQWVLQDIFAADRPHWEAAGVRFVPDVSPYQLAKLRLLNGAHSLIAYLGLAAGCETVADVLATPWGEETVRAYCAEAAQSLPPTEGLDLPAYIDSLVDRFANPAMEHRV
;
A
#
# COMPACT_ATOMS: atom_id res chain seq x y z
N ALA A 1 -2.67 -4.23 -20.49
CA ALA A 1 -2.96 -2.93 -21.14
C ALA A 1 -3.14 -3.03 -22.67
N ALA A 2 -2.10 -3.42 -23.44
CA ALA A 2 -2.16 -3.41 -24.92
C ALA A 2 -3.30 -4.24 -25.54
N ARG A 3 -3.63 -5.42 -24.96
CA ARG A 3 -4.76 -6.25 -25.42
C ARG A 3 -6.14 -5.63 -25.13
N ALA A 4 -6.27 -4.86 -24.06
CA ALA A 4 -7.55 -4.27 -23.67
C ALA A 4 -7.82 -2.95 -24.39
N LEU A 5 -6.77 -2.16 -24.65
CA LEU A 5 -6.89 -0.83 -25.24
C LEU A 5 -6.56 -0.80 -26.74
N THR A 6 -6.05 -1.89 -27.31
CA THR A 6 -5.59 -1.98 -28.72
C THR A 6 -4.53 -0.92 -29.10
N VAL A 7 -3.88 -0.34 -28.10
CA VAL A 7 -2.80 0.65 -28.26
C VAL A 7 -1.47 0.01 -27.90
N ALA A 8 -0.47 0.20 -28.75
CA ALA A 8 0.92 -0.12 -28.45
C ALA A 8 1.56 1.09 -27.76
N ASP A 9 1.87 0.95 -26.48
CA ASP A 9 2.55 1.97 -25.68
C ASP A 9 3.80 1.34 -25.03
N ALA A 10 4.98 1.79 -25.44
CA ALA A 10 6.26 1.31 -24.93
C ALA A 10 6.60 1.86 -23.54
N GLY A 11 5.89 2.91 -23.08
CA GLY A 11 6.06 3.56 -21.78
C GLY A 11 4.90 3.33 -20.82
N ALA A 12 4.08 2.32 -21.06
CA ALA A 12 2.91 2.04 -20.23
C ALA A 12 3.30 1.81 -18.77
N VAL A 13 2.68 2.57 -17.86
CA VAL A 13 2.82 2.38 -16.41
C VAL A 13 1.58 1.67 -15.88
N THR A 14 1.80 0.56 -15.18
CA THR A 14 0.75 -0.18 -14.48
C THR A 14 0.77 0.16 -13.00
N GLY A 15 -0.41 0.37 -12.42
CA GLY A 15 -0.58 0.62 -10.99
C GLY A 15 -1.89 0.05 -10.52
N GLU A 16 -2.00 -0.16 -9.21
CA GLU A 16 -3.26 -0.52 -8.59
C GLU A 16 -4.24 0.67 -8.64
N PRO A 17 -5.57 0.42 -8.55
CA PRO A 17 -6.56 1.50 -8.50
C PRO A 17 -6.42 2.40 -7.26
N PHE A 18 -5.84 1.88 -6.17
CA PHE A 18 -5.65 2.66 -4.95
C PHE A 18 -4.58 3.73 -5.15
N THR A 19 -4.92 4.96 -4.77
CA THR A 19 -3.98 6.08 -4.70
C THR A 19 -4.18 6.85 -3.40
N GLN A 20 -3.08 7.26 -2.77
CA GLN A 20 -3.12 8.13 -1.61
C GLN A 20 -1.95 9.10 -1.67
N TRP A 21 -2.24 10.38 -1.42
CA TRP A 21 -1.22 11.40 -1.27
C TRP A 21 -1.60 12.30 -0.10
N VAL A 22 -0.75 12.27 0.93
CA VAL A 22 -0.90 13.09 2.14
C VAL A 22 0.30 14.03 2.21
N LEU A 23 0.04 15.32 2.39
CA LEU A 23 1.06 16.36 2.39
C LEU A 23 0.87 17.33 3.55
N GLN A 24 1.96 17.94 3.99
CA GLN A 24 1.90 19.19 4.75
C GLN A 24 1.82 20.35 3.75
N ASP A 25 1.00 21.35 4.09
CA ASP A 25 0.81 22.53 3.24
C ASP A 25 1.93 23.56 3.46
N ILE A 26 3.15 23.21 3.05
CA ILE A 26 4.37 24.01 3.25
C ILE A 26 5.05 24.22 1.89
N PHE A 27 4.67 25.29 1.21
CA PHE A 27 5.17 25.63 -0.13
C PHE A 27 5.81 27.01 -0.14
N ALA A 28 6.91 27.17 -0.87
CA ALA A 28 7.60 28.45 -1.01
C ALA A 28 6.87 29.44 -1.95
N ALA A 29 5.92 28.94 -2.74
CA ALA A 29 5.09 29.68 -3.68
C ALA A 29 3.70 29.03 -3.74
N ASP A 30 2.82 29.60 -4.54
CA ASP A 30 1.51 29.01 -4.80
C ASP A 30 1.64 27.58 -5.34
N ARG A 31 0.72 26.72 -4.92
CA ARG A 31 0.62 25.33 -5.36
C ARG A 31 -0.67 25.10 -6.14
N PRO A 32 -0.72 24.06 -7.00
CA PRO A 32 -1.98 23.63 -7.59
C PRO A 32 -3.02 23.21 -6.53
N HIS A 33 -4.30 23.26 -6.91
CA HIS A 33 -5.44 22.78 -6.13
C HIS A 33 -5.54 21.25 -6.12
N TRP A 34 -4.48 20.57 -5.67
CA TRP A 34 -4.41 19.11 -5.65
C TRP A 34 -5.46 18.44 -4.76
N GLU A 35 -6.02 19.17 -3.79
CA GLU A 35 -7.16 18.72 -3.00
C GLU A 35 -8.39 18.39 -3.86
N ALA A 36 -8.56 19.05 -5.01
CA ALA A 36 -9.62 18.74 -5.97
C ALA A 36 -9.42 17.38 -6.67
N ALA A 37 -8.20 16.85 -6.64
CA ALA A 37 -7.84 15.52 -7.14
C ALA A 37 -7.69 14.48 -6.02
N GLY A 38 -8.12 14.79 -4.80
CA GLY A 38 -8.12 13.86 -3.66
C GLY A 38 -6.85 13.88 -2.79
N VAL A 39 -5.92 14.81 -3.01
CA VAL A 39 -4.77 14.99 -2.11
C VAL A 39 -5.21 15.54 -0.77
N ARG A 40 -4.75 14.93 0.33
CA ARG A 40 -5.09 15.36 1.69
C ARG A 40 -3.97 16.22 2.26
N PHE A 41 -4.28 17.48 2.55
CA PHE A 41 -3.38 18.33 3.33
C PHE A 41 -3.65 18.15 4.82
N VAL A 42 -2.58 17.96 5.59
CA VAL A 42 -2.61 17.75 7.04
C VAL A 42 -1.58 18.65 7.71
N PRO A 43 -1.79 19.02 8.98
CA PRO A 43 -0.80 19.81 9.72
C PRO A 43 0.51 19.04 9.97
N ASP A 44 0.43 17.72 10.12
CA ASP A 44 1.58 16.82 10.30
C ASP A 44 1.38 15.51 9.52
N VAL A 45 2.35 15.17 8.66
CA VAL A 45 2.32 13.94 7.84
C VAL A 45 2.95 12.74 8.56
N SER A 46 3.71 12.98 9.64
CA SER A 46 4.52 11.97 10.32
C SER A 46 3.73 10.71 10.72
N PRO A 47 2.50 10.80 11.25
CA PRO A 47 1.72 9.61 11.62
C PRO A 47 1.33 8.76 10.40
N TYR A 48 0.93 9.39 9.29
CA TYR A 48 0.57 8.71 8.05
C TYR A 48 1.78 8.02 7.43
N GLN A 49 2.92 8.71 7.39
CA GLN A 49 4.18 8.14 6.91
C GLN A 49 4.58 6.93 7.74
N LEU A 50 4.50 7.02 9.07
CA LEU A 50 4.90 5.92 9.95
C LEU A 50 3.98 4.71 9.84
N ALA A 51 2.66 4.93 9.76
CA ALA A 51 1.71 3.86 9.51
C ALA A 51 1.97 3.15 8.17
N LYS A 52 2.23 3.90 7.09
CA LYS A 52 2.62 3.33 5.80
C LYS A 52 3.93 2.55 5.90
N LEU A 53 4.96 3.11 6.53
CA LEU A 53 6.27 2.45 6.66
C LEU A 53 6.18 1.16 7.47
N ARG A 54 5.42 1.13 8.56
CA ARG A 54 5.36 -0.05 9.43
C ARG A 54 4.38 -1.10 8.95
N LEU A 55 3.21 -0.69 8.46
CA LEU A 55 2.18 -1.62 8.04
C LEU A 55 2.37 -2.05 6.58
N LEU A 56 2.40 -1.10 5.64
CA LEU A 56 2.51 -1.43 4.22
C LEU A 56 3.92 -1.93 3.85
N ASN A 57 4.96 -1.15 4.13
CA ASN A 57 6.33 -1.56 3.74
C ASN A 57 6.85 -2.73 4.58
N GLY A 58 6.45 -2.77 5.85
CA GLY A 58 6.76 -3.88 6.75
C GLY A 58 6.16 -5.19 6.28
N ALA A 59 4.84 -5.19 5.99
CA ALA A 59 4.16 -6.38 5.48
C ALA A 59 4.70 -6.80 4.11
N HIS A 60 5.01 -5.86 3.21
CA HIS A 60 5.64 -6.20 1.93
C HIS A 60 6.97 -6.93 2.12
N SER A 61 7.83 -6.50 3.05
CA SER A 61 9.09 -7.19 3.34
C SER A 61 8.86 -8.61 3.86
N LEU A 62 7.90 -8.77 4.79
CA LEU A 62 7.49 -10.07 5.31
C LEU A 62 7.02 -11.01 4.19
N ILE A 63 6.12 -10.52 3.34
CA ILE A 63 5.56 -11.25 2.20
C ILE A 63 6.67 -11.66 1.24
N ALA A 64 7.58 -10.75 0.89
CA ALA A 64 8.68 -11.02 -0.04
C ALA A 64 9.57 -12.16 0.48
N TYR A 65 10.04 -12.07 1.73
CA TYR A 65 10.97 -13.07 2.27
C TYR A 65 10.31 -14.44 2.48
N LEU A 66 9.10 -14.48 3.03
CA LEU A 66 8.38 -15.75 3.23
C LEU A 66 7.91 -16.35 1.91
N GLY A 67 7.46 -15.52 0.97
CA GLY A 67 7.04 -15.92 -0.36
C GLY A 67 8.16 -16.56 -1.16
N LEU A 68 9.34 -15.92 -1.19
CA LEU A 68 10.53 -16.48 -1.83
C LEU A 68 10.93 -17.82 -1.21
N ALA A 69 10.89 -17.93 0.13
CA ALA A 69 11.18 -19.19 0.82
C ALA A 69 10.15 -20.29 0.54
N ALA A 70 8.89 -19.93 0.31
CA ALA A 70 7.78 -20.83 -0.01
C ALA A 70 7.66 -21.13 -1.52
N GLY A 71 8.49 -20.54 -2.37
CA GLY A 71 8.43 -20.72 -3.83
C GLY A 71 7.26 -20.02 -4.52
N CYS A 72 6.69 -18.98 -3.89
CA CYS A 72 5.69 -18.12 -4.52
C CYS A 72 6.36 -17.17 -5.53
N GLU A 73 5.65 -16.77 -6.59
CA GLU A 73 6.20 -15.85 -7.60
C GLU A 73 5.75 -14.41 -7.37
N THR A 74 4.55 -14.21 -6.83
CA THR A 74 3.94 -12.89 -6.61
C THR A 74 3.43 -12.69 -5.19
N VAL A 75 3.27 -11.44 -4.80
CA VAL A 75 2.63 -11.03 -3.53
C VAL A 75 1.25 -11.67 -3.40
N ALA A 76 0.46 -11.67 -4.48
CA ALA A 76 -0.86 -12.29 -4.49
C ALA A 76 -0.82 -13.82 -4.27
N ASP A 77 0.21 -14.51 -4.79
CA ASP A 77 0.38 -15.96 -4.55
C ASP A 77 0.60 -16.23 -3.06
N VAL A 78 1.40 -15.39 -2.38
CA VAL A 78 1.61 -15.52 -0.93
C VAL A 78 0.30 -15.37 -0.19
N LEU A 79 -0.51 -14.36 -0.53
CA LEU A 79 -1.81 -14.14 0.08
C LEU A 79 -2.79 -15.30 -0.19
N ALA A 80 -2.66 -16.00 -1.31
CA ALA A 80 -3.47 -17.17 -1.66
C ALA A 80 -3.04 -18.46 -0.93
N THR A 81 -1.91 -18.47 -0.21
CA THR A 81 -1.52 -19.62 0.62
C THR A 81 -2.44 -19.75 1.85
N PRO A 82 -2.56 -20.95 2.46
CA PRO A 82 -3.39 -21.14 3.66
C PRO A 82 -2.96 -20.30 4.87
N TRP A 83 -1.74 -19.76 4.88
CA TRP A 83 -1.17 -19.00 6.00
C TRP A 83 -0.96 -17.51 5.68
N GLY A 84 -1.02 -17.10 4.42
CA GLY A 84 -0.56 -15.79 3.95
C GLY A 84 -1.31 -14.61 4.57
N GLU A 85 -2.63 -14.56 4.37
CA GLU A 85 -3.47 -13.50 4.91
C GLU A 85 -3.38 -13.40 6.44
N GLU A 86 -3.49 -14.53 7.14
CA GLU A 86 -3.40 -14.58 8.60
C GLU A 86 -2.05 -14.04 9.10
N THR A 87 -0.96 -14.42 8.44
CA THR A 87 0.40 -13.97 8.77
C THR A 87 0.55 -12.46 8.58
N VAL A 88 0.04 -11.91 7.47
CA VAL A 88 0.06 -10.45 7.21
C VAL A 88 -0.75 -9.70 8.25
N ARG A 89 -1.95 -10.19 8.58
CA ARG A 89 -2.81 -9.56 9.60
C ARG A 89 -2.18 -9.61 10.99
N ALA A 90 -1.59 -10.73 11.37
CA ALA A 90 -0.89 -10.88 12.65
C ALA A 90 0.29 -9.90 12.75
N TYR A 91 1.11 -9.83 11.71
CA TYR A 91 2.20 -8.86 11.64
C TYR A 91 1.69 -7.41 11.77
N CYS A 92 0.67 -7.04 11.02
CA CYS A 92 0.10 -5.70 11.07
C CYS A 92 -0.47 -5.36 12.45
N ALA A 93 -1.10 -6.31 13.14
CA ALA A 93 -1.60 -6.13 14.49
C ALA A 93 -0.48 -5.88 15.52
N GLU A 94 0.65 -6.59 15.39
CA GLU A 94 1.84 -6.34 16.22
C GLU A 94 2.49 -4.98 15.88
N ALA A 95 2.72 -4.72 14.60
CA ALA A 95 3.35 -3.49 14.13
C ALA A 95 2.52 -2.24 14.51
N ALA A 96 1.19 -2.33 14.50
CA ALA A 96 0.29 -1.25 14.88
C ALA A 96 0.48 -0.80 16.34
N GLN A 97 0.84 -1.70 17.26
CA GLN A 97 1.07 -1.36 18.67
C GLN A 97 2.24 -0.41 18.89
N SER A 98 3.17 -0.34 17.92
CA SER A 98 4.31 0.57 17.98
C SER A 98 3.95 1.99 17.52
N LEU A 99 2.82 2.17 16.82
CA LEU A 99 2.44 3.46 16.23
C LEU A 99 1.98 4.44 17.31
N PRO A 100 2.32 5.73 17.20
CA PRO A 100 1.73 6.75 18.05
C PRO A 100 0.23 6.84 17.79
N PRO A 101 -0.55 7.34 18.77
CA PRO A 101 -1.96 7.69 18.53
C PRO A 101 -2.06 8.55 17.27
N THR A 102 -2.78 8.06 16.28
CA THR A 102 -2.90 8.72 14.98
C THR A 102 -4.32 9.23 14.82
N GLU A 103 -4.52 10.53 15.05
CA GLU A 103 -5.82 11.15 14.80
C GLU A 103 -6.18 11.07 13.30
N GLY A 104 -7.38 10.55 13.02
CA GLY A 104 -7.91 10.49 11.65
C GLY A 104 -7.39 9.34 10.78
N LEU A 105 -6.69 8.35 11.36
CA LEU A 105 -6.35 7.09 10.69
C LEU A 105 -7.06 5.92 11.37
N ASP A 106 -7.98 5.31 10.65
CA ASP A 106 -8.60 4.04 11.05
C ASP A 106 -7.63 2.90 10.71
N LEU A 107 -6.85 2.47 11.70
CA LEU A 107 -5.84 1.42 11.52
C LEU A 107 -6.47 0.07 11.11
N PRO A 108 -7.55 -0.43 11.74
CA PRO A 108 -8.26 -1.61 11.27
C PRO A 108 -8.66 -1.52 9.79
N ALA A 109 -9.35 -0.45 9.38
CA ALA A 109 -9.77 -0.29 7.99
C ALA A 109 -8.57 -0.16 7.03
N TYR A 110 -7.48 0.47 7.47
CA TYR A 110 -6.25 0.57 6.69
C TYR A 110 -5.60 -0.81 6.50
N ILE A 111 -5.56 -1.65 7.53
CA ILE A 111 -5.03 -3.02 7.45
C ILE A 111 -5.89 -3.89 6.53
N ASP A 112 -7.22 -3.80 6.62
CA ASP A 112 -8.12 -4.49 5.70
C ASP A 112 -7.85 -4.10 4.25
N SER A 113 -7.72 -2.78 3.99
CA SER A 113 -7.35 -2.29 2.67
C SER A 113 -5.98 -2.80 2.20
N LEU A 114 -4.98 -2.92 3.07
CA LEU A 114 -3.68 -3.47 2.69
C LEU A 114 -3.79 -4.93 2.25
N VAL A 115 -4.52 -5.76 3.00
CA VAL A 115 -4.72 -7.17 2.66
C VAL A 115 -5.42 -7.30 1.31
N ASP A 116 -6.50 -6.56 1.08
CA ASP A 116 -7.23 -6.56 -0.20
C ASP A 116 -6.31 -6.17 -1.37
N ARG A 117 -5.43 -5.18 -1.15
CA ARG A 117 -4.50 -4.68 -2.17
C ARG A 117 -3.38 -5.68 -2.46
N PHE A 118 -2.83 -6.33 -1.44
CA PHE A 118 -1.83 -7.39 -1.63
C PHE A 118 -2.42 -8.61 -2.33
N ALA A 119 -3.70 -8.91 -2.09
CA ALA A 119 -4.39 -10.01 -2.73
C ALA A 119 -4.75 -9.76 -4.21
N ASN A 120 -4.48 -8.57 -4.77
CA ASN A 120 -4.83 -8.23 -6.15
C ASN A 120 -3.93 -8.95 -7.17
N PRO A 121 -4.42 -9.98 -7.89
CA PRO A 121 -3.59 -10.74 -8.83
C PRO A 121 -3.27 -9.95 -10.10
N ALA A 122 -4.06 -8.92 -10.43
CA ALA A 122 -3.85 -8.11 -11.63
C ALA A 122 -2.56 -7.27 -11.57
N MET A 123 -1.95 -7.16 -10.38
CA MET A 123 -0.69 -6.45 -10.24
C MET A 123 0.53 -7.25 -10.68
N GLU A 124 0.47 -8.58 -10.64
CA GLU A 124 1.62 -9.47 -10.92
C GLU A 124 2.91 -9.00 -10.17
N HIS A 125 2.74 -8.44 -8.97
CA HIS A 125 3.83 -7.87 -8.19
C HIS A 125 4.72 -8.98 -7.66
N ARG A 126 5.94 -9.08 -8.18
CA ARG A 126 6.89 -10.15 -7.81
C ARG A 126 7.38 -10.00 -6.36
N VAL A 127 7.51 -11.14 -5.68
CA VAL A 127 8.19 -11.24 -4.38
C VAL A 127 9.70 -11.13 -4.50
#